data_AF-A0A9K3KUZ7-F1
#
_entry.id   AF-A0A9K3KUZ7-F1
#
_cell.length_a   1.000
_cell.length_b   1.000
_cell.length_c   1.000
_cell.angle_alpha   90.00
_cell.angle_beta   90.00
_cell.angle_gamma   90.00
#
_symmetry.space_group_name_H-M   'P 1'
#
loop_
_entity.id
_entity.type
_entity.pdbx_description
1 polymer ?
#
loop_
_entity_poly.entity_id
_entity_poly.type
_entity_poly.pdbx_seq_one_letter_code
_entity_poly.pdbx_strand_id
1 'polypeptide(L)'
;MSTFVVPPLQQQQQQQRQQRQQTSPTAAAATIISDSINNNNNNHSNNHSDPPPSKITMMNDSTSFLFFACKCIIDSVGKKYDELMLSAAKELQRDEQDDDDKINNNNNNNNNNNNNKQGSSSTFATTTTPMMTSEYVIAARAAVVSKTQGKPTIPDWVPIAQMCLRRPESEYQDGASDVMVQMAVSAYCRELSHVASFGAPVFSKIARNQLQYSVESVDSFRKFVYDEVVEGKAKQNQDEVMTKAEARETLGLINNNINNTTTTTNGASDISKSEIKQAYRKLSFDLHPDRFQGTPEECEAAAHRFSKVKIAYETLSSGVRGLDGISWYESLGGRARTGFVGPINLLPLAAAQEHLSRHKAEGAICGLDPVLVQSFVARHLRSE
;
A
#
# COMPACT_ATOMS: atom_id res chain seq x y z
N MET A 1 -12.17 -28.09 -49.72
CA MET A 1 -13.06 -28.05 -48.54
C MET A 1 -12.37 -28.81 -47.43
N SER A 2 -11.79 -28.11 -46.46
CA SER A 2 -11.07 -28.74 -45.33
C SER A 2 -11.90 -28.50 -44.07
N THR A 3 -12.39 -29.58 -43.46
CA THR A 3 -13.22 -29.56 -42.27
C THR A 3 -12.33 -29.45 -41.02
N PHE A 4 -12.44 -28.33 -40.31
CA PHE A 4 -11.84 -28.14 -39.00
C PHE A 4 -12.68 -28.89 -37.95
N VAL A 5 -12.09 -29.92 -37.34
CA VAL A 5 -12.71 -30.65 -36.21
C VAL A 5 -12.19 -30.02 -34.92
N VAL A 6 -13.09 -29.38 -34.18
CA VAL A 6 -12.80 -28.82 -32.85
C VAL A 6 -12.93 -29.96 -31.83
N PRO A 7 -11.89 -30.26 -31.02
CA PRO A 7 -11.96 -31.33 -30.04
C PRO A 7 -12.86 -30.93 -28.85
N PRO A 8 -13.58 -31.90 -28.25
CA PRO A 8 -14.49 -31.63 -27.14
C PRO A 8 -13.75 -31.16 -25.88
N LEU A 9 -14.37 -30.19 -25.18
CA LEU A 9 -13.85 -29.44 -24.03
C LEU A 9 -13.22 -30.31 -22.92
N GLN A 10 -13.66 -31.56 -22.77
CA GLN A 10 -13.12 -32.50 -21.79
C GLN A 10 -11.67 -32.92 -22.08
N GLN A 11 -11.27 -32.99 -23.35
CA GLN A 11 -9.92 -33.42 -23.73
C GLN A 11 -8.88 -32.32 -23.49
N GLN A 12 -9.30 -31.06 -23.59
CA GLN A 12 -8.43 -29.90 -23.32
C GLN A 12 -8.13 -29.74 -21.83
N GLN A 13 -9.09 -30.06 -20.95
CA GLN A 13 -8.90 -30.04 -19.50
C GLN A 13 -7.96 -31.17 -19.01
N GLN A 14 -7.95 -32.31 -19.69
CA GLN A 14 -7.07 -33.42 -19.34
C GLN A 14 -5.61 -33.16 -19.74
N GLN A 15 -5.37 -32.51 -20.89
CA GLN A 15 -4.02 -32.10 -21.31
C GLN A 15 -3.42 -31.03 -20.37
N GLN A 16 -4.20 -30.09 -19.86
CA GLN A 16 -3.69 -29.10 -18.89
C GLN A 16 -3.30 -29.71 -17.54
N ARG A 17 -3.94 -30.81 -17.11
CA ARG A 17 -3.56 -31.52 -15.88
C ARG A 17 -2.25 -32.30 -16.02
N GLN A 18 -1.94 -32.81 -17.21
CA GLN A 18 -0.69 -33.54 -17.44
C GLN A 18 0.53 -32.60 -17.52
N GLN A 19 0.37 -31.38 -18.04
CA GLN A 19 1.47 -30.40 -18.08
C GLN A 19 1.88 -29.88 -16.69
N ARG A 20 0.95 -29.83 -15.72
CA ARG A 20 1.27 -29.40 -14.35
C ARG A 20 2.10 -30.39 -13.53
N GLN A 21 2.22 -31.64 -13.95
CA GLN A 21 2.99 -32.65 -13.20
C GLN A 21 4.47 -32.74 -13.62
N GLN A 22 4.90 -32.01 -14.66
CA GLN A 22 6.28 -32.12 -15.18
C GLN A 22 7.23 -30.98 -14.76
N THR A 23 6.77 -29.98 -13.99
CA THR A 23 7.63 -28.87 -13.55
C THR A 23 7.81 -28.92 -12.03
N SER A 24 8.71 -29.78 -11.56
CA SER A 24 9.30 -29.69 -10.22
C SER A 24 10.77 -29.27 -10.37
N PRO A 25 11.22 -28.17 -9.72
CA PRO A 25 12.60 -27.74 -9.82
C PRO A 25 13.51 -28.61 -8.95
N THR A 26 14.51 -29.19 -9.59
CA THR A 26 15.63 -29.91 -8.98
C THR A 26 16.42 -28.96 -8.07
N ALA A 27 16.57 -29.34 -6.80
CA ALA A 27 17.39 -28.64 -5.82
C ALA A 27 18.88 -28.69 -6.22
N ALA A 28 19.47 -27.53 -6.49
CA ALA A 28 20.92 -27.38 -6.63
C ALA A 28 21.54 -27.12 -5.24
N ALA A 29 22.45 -28.02 -4.85
CA ALA A 29 23.21 -27.96 -3.61
C ALA A 29 24.22 -26.81 -3.63
N ALA A 30 24.09 -25.89 -2.67
CA ALA A 30 25.10 -24.88 -2.39
C ALA A 30 26.17 -25.49 -1.45
N THR A 31 27.38 -25.63 -1.98
CA THR A 31 28.59 -25.99 -1.21
C THR A 31 29.06 -24.76 -0.43
N ILE A 32 29.08 -24.85 0.90
CA ILE A 32 29.65 -23.85 1.80
C ILE A 32 31.15 -24.12 1.89
N ILE A 33 31.96 -23.20 1.37
CA ILE A 33 33.39 -23.13 1.66
C ILE A 33 33.55 -22.27 2.91
N SER A 34 33.91 -22.92 4.02
CA SER A 34 34.27 -22.28 5.28
C SER A 34 35.77 -22.02 5.31
N ASP A 35 36.17 -20.77 5.04
CA ASP A 35 37.54 -20.33 5.31
C ASP A 35 37.71 -20.03 6.79
N SER A 36 38.73 -20.69 7.35
CA SER A 36 39.12 -20.65 8.75
C SER A 36 40.06 -19.47 8.97
N ILE A 37 39.61 -18.43 9.69
CA ILE A 37 40.50 -17.41 10.24
C ILE A 37 40.80 -17.78 11.68
N ASN A 38 41.94 -18.46 11.82
CA ASN A 38 42.65 -18.71 13.06
C ASN A 38 43.55 -17.49 13.32
N ASN A 39 43.43 -16.82 14.47
CA ASN A 39 44.54 -16.00 14.99
C ASN A 39 44.45 -15.77 16.50
N ASN A 40 45.16 -16.66 17.20
CA ASN A 40 46.08 -16.42 18.31
C ASN A 40 45.74 -15.36 19.37
N ASN A 41 45.38 -15.91 20.53
CA ASN A 41 45.71 -15.41 21.85
C ASN A 41 47.21 -15.06 21.97
N ASN A 42 47.51 -13.91 22.55
CA ASN A 42 48.73 -13.73 23.32
C ASN A 42 48.41 -13.00 24.63
N ASN A 43 48.69 -13.69 25.73
CA ASN A 43 48.70 -13.20 27.09
C ASN A 43 49.88 -12.23 27.29
N HIS A 44 49.62 -11.08 27.90
CA HIS A 44 50.60 -10.44 28.77
C HIS A 44 49.90 -9.85 29.99
N SER A 45 50.28 -10.37 31.15
CA SER A 45 49.95 -9.87 32.48
C SER A 45 50.86 -8.68 32.79
N ASN A 46 50.30 -7.62 33.38
CA ASN A 46 50.96 -6.93 34.50
C ASN A 46 50.00 -5.97 35.22
N ASN A 47 50.06 -6.06 36.54
CA ASN A 47 49.33 -5.28 37.53
C ASN A 47 49.77 -3.82 37.54
N HIS A 48 48.83 -2.86 37.50
CA HIS A 48 48.93 -1.67 38.33
C HIS A 48 47.54 -1.04 38.55
N SER A 49 47.29 -0.70 39.80
CA SER A 49 46.05 -0.18 40.34
C SER A 49 46.05 1.35 40.33
N ASP A 50 45.15 1.94 39.53
CA ASP A 50 44.74 3.35 39.63
C ASP A 50 43.21 3.47 39.41
N PRO A 51 42.52 4.40 40.09
CA PRO A 51 41.08 4.59 39.95
C PRO A 51 40.76 5.24 38.59
N PRO A 52 39.67 4.82 37.90
CA PRO A 52 39.36 5.33 36.58
C PRO A 52 38.90 6.81 36.66
N PRO A 53 39.38 7.68 35.76
CA PRO A 53 38.81 9.01 35.59
C PRO A 53 37.36 8.88 35.10
N SER A 54 36.50 9.77 35.61
CA SER A 54 35.11 9.93 35.22
C SER A 54 34.94 9.83 33.70
N LYS A 55 34.23 8.79 33.24
CA LYS A 55 33.80 8.63 31.84
C LYS A 55 33.01 9.86 31.42
N ILE A 56 33.65 10.74 30.65
CA ILE A 56 32.93 11.68 29.79
C ILE A 56 32.25 10.80 28.74
N THR A 57 30.94 10.61 28.91
CA THR A 57 30.08 10.02 27.90
C THR A 57 30.11 10.95 26.69
N MET A 58 31.01 10.71 25.75
CA MET A 58 30.89 11.27 24.41
C MET A 58 29.60 10.71 23.84
N MET A 59 28.55 11.53 23.82
CA MET A 59 27.35 11.24 23.06
C MET A 59 27.80 11.01 21.61
N ASN A 60 27.62 9.79 21.12
CA ASN A 60 27.86 9.45 19.73
C ASN A 60 26.99 10.35 18.85
N ASP A 61 27.60 11.37 18.26
CA ASP A 61 27.02 12.31 17.28
C ASP A 61 26.64 11.65 15.94
N SER A 62 26.72 10.31 15.85
CA SER A 62 26.34 9.57 14.65
C SER A 62 24.85 9.68 14.31
N THR A 63 24.00 9.99 15.29
CA THR A 63 22.55 10.19 15.08
C THR A 63 22.22 11.53 14.43
N SER A 64 23.00 12.59 14.70
CA SER A 64 22.77 13.92 14.13
C SER A 64 23.14 13.97 12.64
N PHE A 65 24.21 13.27 12.25
CA PHE A 65 24.65 13.18 10.86
C PHE A 65 23.67 12.40 9.96
N LEU A 66 23.15 11.27 10.47
CA LEU A 66 22.09 10.50 9.80
C LEU A 66 20.83 11.35 9.59
N PHE A 67 20.44 12.14 10.58
CA PHE A 67 19.26 13.00 10.48
C PHE A 67 19.41 14.10 9.42
N PHE A 68 20.58 14.73 9.32
CA PHE A 68 20.83 15.79 8.34
C PHE A 68 20.88 15.26 6.90
N ALA A 69 21.60 14.16 6.67
CA ALA A 69 21.65 13.51 5.35
C ALA A 69 20.25 13.07 4.89
N CYS A 70 19.43 12.58 5.82
CA CYS A 70 18.05 12.18 5.58
C CYS A 70 17.14 13.34 5.16
N LYS A 71 17.23 14.49 5.85
CA LYS A 71 16.42 15.67 5.49
C LYS A 71 16.74 16.17 4.08
N CYS A 72 18.02 16.20 3.70
CA CYS A 72 18.42 16.58 2.35
C CYS A 72 17.86 15.65 1.27
N ILE A 73 17.74 14.35 1.57
CA ILE A 73 17.12 13.38 0.65
C ILE A 73 15.63 13.67 0.51
N ILE A 74 14.90 13.89 1.61
CA ILE A 74 13.45 14.20 1.56
C ILE A 74 13.20 15.47 0.74
N ASP A 75 13.94 16.54 1.03
CA ASP A 75 13.78 17.82 0.33
C ASP A 75 14.14 17.68 -1.17
N SER A 76 15.18 16.90 -1.49
CA SER A 76 15.57 16.64 -2.89
C SER A 76 14.52 15.82 -3.64
N VAL A 77 13.94 14.82 -2.97
CA VAL A 77 12.99 13.90 -3.59
C VAL A 77 11.62 14.58 -3.76
N GLY A 78 11.22 15.42 -2.81
CA GLY A 78 10.05 16.31 -2.94
C GLY A 78 10.18 17.31 -4.09
N LYS A 79 11.34 17.98 -4.23
CA LYS A 79 11.57 18.89 -5.36
C LYS A 79 11.45 18.20 -6.72
N LYS A 80 11.99 16.98 -6.84
CA LYS A 80 11.88 16.19 -8.08
C LYS A 80 10.42 15.81 -8.37
N TYR A 81 9.65 15.51 -7.33
CA TYR A 81 8.22 15.25 -7.46
C TYR A 81 7.47 16.48 -8.01
N ASP A 82 7.69 17.63 -7.40
CA ASP A 82 7.07 18.90 -7.84
C ASP A 82 7.48 19.26 -9.26
N GLU A 83 8.74 19.03 -9.64
CA GLU A 83 9.26 19.26 -10.99
C GLU A 83 8.58 18.37 -12.04
N LEU A 84 8.42 17.07 -11.75
CA LEU A 84 7.72 16.14 -12.64
C LEU A 84 6.24 16.51 -12.81
N MET A 85 5.56 16.84 -11.70
CA MET A 85 4.16 17.28 -11.75
C MET A 85 3.99 18.59 -12.51
N LEU A 86 4.89 19.55 -12.32
CA LEU A 86 4.88 20.80 -13.06
C LEU A 86 5.19 20.59 -14.54
N SER A 87 6.09 19.66 -14.89
CA SER A 87 6.36 19.29 -16.27
C SER A 87 5.13 18.67 -16.93
N ALA A 88 4.41 17.79 -16.22
CA ALA A 88 3.18 17.18 -16.73
C ALA A 88 2.09 18.22 -16.96
N ALA A 89 1.89 19.14 -16.02
CA ALA A 89 0.91 20.23 -16.15
C ALA A 89 1.21 21.15 -17.36
N LYS A 90 2.48 21.45 -17.61
CA LYS A 90 2.90 22.24 -18.78
C LYS A 90 2.69 21.51 -20.10
N GLU A 91 2.79 20.18 -20.11
CA GLU A 91 2.56 19.36 -21.31
C GLU A 91 1.08 19.41 -21.69
N LEU A 92 0.18 19.22 -20.72
CA LEU A 92 -1.27 19.35 -20.92
C LEU A 92 -1.69 20.73 -21.44
N GLN A 93 -1.09 21.82 -20.94
CA GLN A 93 -1.40 23.18 -21.39
C GLN A 93 -0.97 23.46 -22.84
N ARG A 94 0.08 22.78 -23.35
CA ARG A 94 0.50 22.95 -24.75
C ARG A 94 -0.48 22.28 -25.70
N ASP A 95 -0.97 21.10 -25.34
CA ASP A 95 -1.92 20.36 -26.16
C ASP A 95 -3.23 21.14 -26.33
N GLU A 96 -3.67 21.88 -25.31
CA GLU A 96 -4.84 22.77 -25.40
C GLU A 96 -4.61 23.99 -26.31
N GLN A 97 -3.41 24.59 -26.27
CA GLN A 97 -3.09 25.79 -27.06
C GLN A 97 -2.95 25.49 -28.56
N ASP A 98 -2.42 24.32 -28.93
CA ASP A 98 -2.23 23.91 -30.33
C ASP A 98 -3.55 23.67 -31.09
N ASP A 99 -4.66 23.47 -30.37
CA ASP A 99 -5.99 23.31 -30.97
C ASP A 99 -6.68 24.65 -31.26
N ASP A 100 -6.43 25.68 -30.45
CA ASP A 100 -6.96 27.03 -30.68
C ASP A 100 -6.29 27.73 -31.89
N ASP A 101 -4.98 27.54 -32.08
CA ASP A 101 -4.23 28.12 -33.19
C ASP A 101 -4.64 27.51 -34.56
N LYS A 102 -5.17 26.28 -34.57
CA LYS A 102 -5.73 25.66 -35.78
C LYS A 102 -7.11 26.22 -36.13
N ILE A 103 -7.90 26.67 -35.15
CA ILE A 103 -9.24 27.23 -35.38
C ILE A 103 -9.14 28.68 -35.89
N ASN A 104 -8.16 29.45 -35.44
CA ASN A 104 -8.08 30.89 -35.74
C ASN A 104 -7.46 31.23 -37.12
N ASN A 105 -6.84 30.25 -37.80
CA ASN A 105 -6.21 30.46 -39.12
C ASN A 105 -7.14 30.21 -40.33
N ASN A 106 -8.41 29.83 -40.12
CA ASN A 106 -9.31 29.49 -41.22
C ASN A 106 -10.20 30.65 -41.74
N ASN A 107 -10.04 31.87 -41.23
CA ASN A 107 -10.94 32.99 -41.55
C ASN A 107 -10.32 34.15 -42.34
N ASN A 108 -9.13 34.01 -42.91
CA ASN A 108 -8.55 35.07 -43.74
C ASN A 108 -7.99 34.54 -45.06
N ASN A 109 -8.89 34.11 -45.93
CA ASN A 109 -8.57 33.95 -47.35
C ASN A 109 -9.61 34.71 -48.18
N ASN A 110 -9.38 36.00 -48.36
CA ASN A 110 -9.75 36.62 -49.61
C ASN A 110 -8.70 37.65 -50.04
N ASN A 111 -8.03 37.30 -51.14
CA ASN A 111 -7.46 38.20 -52.13
C ASN A 111 -6.12 38.88 -51.80
N ASN A 112 -4.99 38.24 -52.15
CA ASN A 112 -4.12 38.86 -53.15
C ASN A 112 -3.12 37.88 -53.80
N ASN A 113 -3.07 38.01 -55.11
CA ASN A 113 -2.23 37.28 -56.05
C ASN A 113 -0.85 37.95 -56.11
N ASN A 114 0.23 37.30 -55.64
CA ASN A 114 1.53 37.54 -56.26
C ASN A 114 2.58 36.45 -56.01
N ASN A 115 3.39 36.27 -57.04
CA ASN A 115 4.38 35.23 -57.26
C ASN A 115 5.55 35.24 -56.25
N ASN A 116 6.16 34.05 -56.18
CA ASN A 116 7.61 33.83 -56.01
C ASN A 116 8.10 33.67 -54.57
N LYS A 117 8.37 32.42 -54.16
CA LYS A 117 9.72 31.86 -53.95
C LYS A 117 9.59 30.57 -53.12
N GLN A 118 9.79 29.43 -53.77
CA GLN A 118 9.87 28.11 -53.13
C GLN A 118 11.08 28.07 -52.17
N GLY A 119 10.84 28.44 -50.91
CA GLY A 119 11.70 28.09 -49.79
C GLY A 119 11.16 26.82 -49.15
N SER A 120 11.65 25.67 -49.60
CA SER A 120 11.40 24.37 -48.96
C SER A 120 12.08 24.35 -47.58
N SER A 121 11.43 24.97 -46.59
CA SER A 121 11.75 24.80 -45.18
C SER A 121 11.24 23.42 -44.78
N SER A 122 12.09 22.41 -44.91
CA SER A 122 11.88 21.09 -44.33
C SER A 122 11.99 21.21 -42.81
N THR A 123 10.90 21.62 -42.17
CA THR A 123 10.75 21.53 -40.73
C THR A 123 10.76 20.04 -40.40
N PHE A 124 11.92 19.51 -39.99
CA PHE A 124 12.02 18.16 -39.44
C PHE A 124 11.11 18.12 -38.21
N ALA A 125 9.90 17.59 -38.37
CA ALA A 125 9.02 17.27 -37.27
C ALA A 125 9.74 16.20 -36.44
N THR A 126 10.44 16.63 -35.38
CA THR A 126 10.89 15.73 -34.34
C THR A 126 9.64 15.06 -33.80
N THR A 127 9.45 13.78 -34.12
CA THR A 127 8.38 12.96 -33.58
C THR A 127 8.66 12.78 -32.08
N THR A 128 8.23 13.76 -31.29
CA THR A 128 8.27 13.68 -29.83
C THR A 128 7.35 12.54 -29.44
N THR A 129 7.92 11.48 -28.86
CA THR A 129 7.12 10.39 -28.31
C THR A 129 6.23 10.97 -27.20
N PRO A 130 4.90 10.74 -27.24
CA PRO A 130 4.01 11.26 -26.20
C PRO A 130 4.41 10.69 -24.85
N MET A 131 4.59 11.57 -23.87
CA MET A 131 4.92 11.21 -22.50
C MET A 131 3.66 11.34 -21.65
N MET A 132 3.49 10.43 -20.70
CA MET A 132 2.42 10.50 -19.72
C MET A 132 2.97 10.43 -18.31
N THR A 133 2.18 10.91 -17.36
CA THR A 133 2.49 10.89 -15.94
C THR A 133 1.39 10.15 -15.20
N SER A 134 1.77 9.25 -14.30
CA SER A 134 0.86 8.46 -13.48
C SER A 134 1.24 8.56 -12.00
N GLU A 135 0.24 8.60 -11.13
CA GLU A 135 0.41 8.73 -9.69
C GLU A 135 -0.06 7.47 -8.95
N TYR A 136 0.74 7.05 -7.98
CA TYR A 136 0.54 5.82 -7.22
C TYR A 136 0.75 6.07 -5.73
N VAL A 137 0.08 5.29 -4.88
CA VAL A 137 0.35 5.24 -3.45
C VAL A 137 1.10 3.96 -3.13
N ILE A 138 2.22 4.10 -2.44
CA ILE A 138 3.04 2.99 -1.97
C ILE A 138 2.70 2.74 -0.51
N ALA A 139 2.40 1.49 -0.19
CA ALA A 139 2.26 1.03 1.19
C ALA A 139 3.37 0.05 1.54
N ALA A 140 3.74 0.01 2.83
CA ALA A 140 4.77 -0.87 3.36
C ALA A 140 4.26 -1.69 4.54
N ARG A 141 4.84 -2.89 4.68
CA ARG A 141 4.63 -3.76 5.85
C ARG A 141 5.90 -4.54 6.16
N ALA A 142 5.99 -5.07 7.38
CA ALA A 142 6.98 -6.07 7.71
C ALA A 142 6.61 -7.42 7.08
N ALA A 143 7.57 -8.05 6.40
CA ALA A 143 7.48 -9.46 6.04
C ALA A 143 7.26 -10.29 7.31
N VAL A 144 6.36 -11.26 7.24
CA VAL A 144 6.13 -12.20 8.34
C VAL A 144 7.33 -13.16 8.39
N VAL A 145 8.37 -12.75 9.10
CA VAL A 145 9.51 -13.64 9.41
C VAL A 145 9.10 -14.48 10.62
N SER A 146 9.21 -15.80 10.48
CA SER A 146 8.79 -16.82 11.46
C SER A 146 8.98 -16.37 12.91
N LYS A 147 7.88 -16.28 13.68
CA LYS A 147 7.70 -16.05 15.13
C LYS A 147 8.94 -15.89 16.04
N THR A 148 9.94 -15.10 15.67
CA THR A 148 11.03 -14.73 16.56
C THR A 148 10.45 -13.73 17.54
N GLN A 149 10.15 -14.21 18.75
CA GLN A 149 9.47 -13.48 19.80
C GLN A 149 10.16 -12.14 20.09
N GLY A 150 9.38 -11.06 20.11
CA GLY A 150 9.79 -9.77 20.68
C GLY A 150 10.23 -8.67 19.70
N LYS A 151 10.26 -8.90 18.39
CA LYS A 151 10.50 -7.81 17.43
C LYS A 151 9.17 -7.13 17.05
N PRO A 152 9.08 -5.79 17.07
CA PRO A 152 7.89 -5.08 16.61
C PRO A 152 7.68 -5.39 15.13
N THR A 153 6.52 -5.94 14.80
CA THR A 153 6.12 -6.23 13.42
C THR A 153 4.92 -5.38 13.04
N ILE A 154 4.90 -4.92 11.79
CA ILE A 154 3.73 -4.28 11.18
C ILE A 154 3.25 -5.24 10.09
N PRO A 155 2.42 -6.24 10.42
CA PRO A 155 1.94 -7.25 9.48
C PRO A 155 0.90 -6.71 8.49
N ASP A 156 0.36 -5.51 8.73
CA ASP A 156 -0.63 -4.87 7.86
C ASP A 156 0.01 -3.83 6.92
N TRP A 157 -0.62 -3.53 5.80
CA TRP A 157 -0.12 -2.49 4.89
C TRP A 157 -0.38 -1.10 5.45
N VAL A 158 0.64 -0.25 5.41
CA VAL A 158 0.58 1.15 5.83
C VAL A 158 0.95 2.03 4.65
N PRO A 159 0.09 2.96 4.20
CA PRO A 159 0.44 3.89 3.13
C PRO A 159 1.55 4.82 3.65
N ILE A 160 2.66 4.93 2.91
CA ILE A 160 3.87 5.66 3.35
C ILE A 160 4.30 6.76 2.40
N ALA A 161 3.99 6.64 1.12
CA ALA A 161 4.47 7.55 0.09
C ALA A 161 3.50 7.62 -1.09
N GLN A 162 3.52 8.76 -1.78
CA GLN A 162 2.99 8.92 -3.12
C GLN A 162 4.17 8.87 -4.11
N MET A 163 3.99 8.22 -5.24
CA MET A 163 4.98 8.11 -6.31
C MET A 163 4.39 8.67 -7.60
N CYS A 164 5.16 9.50 -8.27
CA CYS A 164 4.88 10.01 -9.61
C CYS A 164 5.83 9.30 -10.59
N LEU A 165 5.28 8.77 -11.67
CA LEU A 165 6.02 8.07 -12.72
C LEU A 165 5.72 8.72 -14.07
N ARG A 166 6.74 9.31 -14.68
CA ARG A 166 6.71 9.84 -16.04
C ARG A 166 7.33 8.83 -17.01
N ARG A 167 6.68 8.54 -18.13
CA ARG A 167 7.12 7.53 -19.11
C ARG A 167 6.46 7.73 -20.47
N PRO A 168 6.95 7.10 -21.55
CA PRO A 168 6.23 7.04 -22.81
C PRO A 168 4.86 6.38 -22.66
N GLU A 169 3.84 6.90 -23.34
CA GLU A 169 2.49 6.34 -23.31
C GLU A 169 2.44 4.89 -23.81
N SER A 170 3.32 4.53 -24.76
CA SER A 170 3.43 3.15 -25.27
C SER A 170 3.86 2.13 -24.23
N GLU A 171 4.46 2.57 -23.11
CA GLU A 171 4.93 1.72 -22.01
C GLU A 171 3.92 1.67 -20.85
N TYR A 172 2.76 2.31 -21.00
CA TYR A 172 1.71 2.28 -19.99
C TYR A 172 0.96 0.96 -20.01
N GLN A 173 0.82 0.38 -18.82
CA GLN A 173 -0.10 -0.73 -18.59
C GLN A 173 -1.07 -0.27 -17.50
N ASP A 174 -2.36 -0.46 -17.76
CA ASP A 174 -3.36 -0.09 -16.77
C ASP A 174 -3.22 -0.96 -15.51
N GLY A 175 -3.35 -0.30 -14.35
CA GLY A 175 -3.27 -0.92 -13.05
C GLY A 175 -1.88 -0.97 -12.42
N ALA A 176 -1.85 -1.54 -11.22
CA ALA A 176 -0.68 -1.59 -10.34
C ALA A 176 0.24 -2.80 -10.59
N SER A 177 -0.11 -3.68 -11.55
CA SER A 177 0.73 -4.79 -12.02
C SER A 177 1.77 -4.39 -13.06
N ASP A 178 1.89 -3.09 -13.30
CA ASP A 178 2.76 -2.50 -14.29
C ASP A 178 4.25 -2.72 -13.97
N VAL A 179 4.98 -3.26 -14.95
CA VAL A 179 6.42 -3.55 -14.81
C VAL A 179 7.21 -2.28 -14.49
N MET A 180 6.87 -1.14 -15.08
CA MET A 180 7.58 0.13 -14.84
C MET A 180 7.35 0.64 -13.42
N VAL A 181 6.17 0.39 -12.85
CA VAL A 181 5.89 0.67 -11.43
C VAL A 181 6.74 -0.22 -10.53
N GLN A 182 6.87 -1.51 -10.83
CA GLN A 182 7.77 -2.41 -10.09
C GLN A 182 9.24 -1.96 -10.18
N MET A 183 9.70 -1.53 -11.36
CA MET A 183 11.05 -0.99 -11.55
C MET A 183 11.25 0.28 -10.73
N ALA A 184 10.29 1.22 -10.76
CA ALA A 184 10.33 2.44 -9.97
C ALA A 184 10.38 2.16 -8.47
N VAL A 185 9.50 1.30 -7.94
CA VAL A 185 9.52 0.91 -6.53
C VAL A 185 10.85 0.25 -6.14
N SER A 186 11.42 -0.58 -7.01
CA SER A 186 12.72 -1.21 -6.79
C SER A 186 13.86 -0.17 -6.76
N ALA A 187 13.82 0.80 -7.67
CA ALA A 187 14.81 1.89 -7.73
C ALA A 187 14.74 2.80 -6.49
N TYR A 188 13.55 3.04 -5.95
CA TYR A 188 13.29 3.93 -4.81
C TYR A 188 13.15 3.21 -3.46
N CYS A 189 13.46 1.91 -3.37
CA CYS A 189 13.22 1.14 -2.14
C CYS A 189 13.95 1.68 -0.90
N ARG A 190 15.13 2.31 -1.06
CA ARG A 190 15.90 2.90 0.04
C ARG A 190 15.20 4.14 0.58
N GLU A 191 14.75 5.00 -0.31
CA GLU A 191 14.00 6.22 -0.03
C GLU A 191 12.63 5.87 0.57
N LEU A 192 11.95 4.85 0.05
CA LEU A 192 10.69 4.32 0.57
C LEU A 192 10.83 3.82 2.02
N SER A 193 11.90 3.07 2.33
CA SER A 193 12.19 2.67 3.72
C SER A 193 12.43 3.88 4.64
N HIS A 194 13.03 4.95 4.10
CA HIS A 194 13.29 6.16 4.85
C HIS A 194 12.01 6.94 5.16
N VAL A 195 11.18 7.22 4.15
CA VAL A 195 9.89 7.92 4.33
C VAL A 195 8.94 7.13 5.23
N ALA A 196 8.98 5.79 5.19
CA ALA A 196 8.24 4.96 6.14
C ALA A 196 8.67 5.22 7.60
N SER A 197 9.99 5.29 7.84
CA SER A 197 10.57 5.55 9.16
C SER A 197 10.27 6.97 9.64
N PHE A 198 10.20 7.93 8.71
CA PHE A 198 9.81 9.31 9.00
C PHE A 198 8.33 9.41 9.36
N GLY A 199 7.45 8.77 8.59
CA GLY A 199 6.01 8.76 8.84
C GLY A 199 5.61 8.02 10.11
N ALA A 200 6.29 6.92 10.44
CA ALA A 200 6.10 6.20 11.70
C ALA A 200 7.42 5.57 12.21
N PRO A 201 7.93 6.00 13.39
CA PRO A 201 9.23 5.54 13.91
C PRO A 201 9.38 4.03 14.09
N VAL A 202 8.28 3.28 14.19
CA VAL A 202 8.31 1.80 14.26
C VAL A 202 9.00 1.17 13.05
N PHE A 203 8.93 1.78 11.86
CA PHE A 203 9.61 1.29 10.67
C PHE A 203 11.14 1.36 10.77
N SER A 204 11.68 2.28 11.56
CA SER A 204 13.15 2.38 11.78
C SER A 204 13.76 1.15 12.46
N LYS A 205 12.92 0.34 13.12
CA LYS A 205 13.31 -0.90 13.81
C LYS A 205 13.22 -2.13 12.91
N ILE A 206 12.67 -1.99 11.71
CA ILE A 206 12.49 -3.09 10.74
C ILE A 206 13.65 -3.03 9.75
N ALA A 207 14.34 -4.16 9.56
CA ALA A 207 15.43 -4.21 8.58
C ALA A 207 14.86 -4.03 7.15
N ARG A 208 15.58 -3.33 6.28
CA ARG A 208 15.07 -2.98 4.94
C ARG A 208 14.71 -4.21 4.10
N ASN A 209 15.47 -5.29 4.23
CA ASN A 209 15.20 -6.57 3.57
C ASN A 209 13.99 -7.32 4.14
N GLN A 210 13.44 -6.86 5.26
CA GLN A 210 12.19 -7.34 5.85
C GLN A 210 11.01 -6.44 5.48
N LEU A 211 11.21 -5.31 4.80
CA LEU A 211 10.10 -4.50 4.30
C LEU A 211 9.58 -5.07 2.99
N GLN A 212 8.26 -5.25 2.94
CA GLN A 212 7.53 -5.50 1.70
C GLN A 212 6.82 -4.21 1.29
N TYR A 213 6.63 -4.06 -0.01
CA TYR A 213 5.92 -2.92 -0.59
C TYR A 213 4.72 -3.41 -1.40
N SER A 214 3.66 -2.61 -1.41
CA SER A 214 2.50 -2.75 -2.28
C SER A 214 2.24 -1.43 -2.98
N VAL A 215 1.49 -1.47 -4.06
CA VAL A 215 1.17 -0.27 -4.85
C VAL A 215 -0.30 -0.28 -5.27
N GLU A 216 -0.88 0.91 -5.34
CA GLU A 216 -2.16 1.15 -5.99
C GLU A 216 -2.17 2.51 -6.67
N SER A 217 -3.09 2.75 -7.61
CA SER A 217 -3.26 4.08 -8.20
C SER A 217 -3.76 5.09 -7.15
N VAL A 218 -3.40 6.37 -7.33
CA VAL A 218 -3.85 7.43 -6.42
C VAL A 218 -5.38 7.50 -6.35
N ASP A 219 -6.09 7.23 -7.45
CA ASP A 219 -7.55 7.24 -7.49
C ASP A 219 -8.17 6.09 -6.69
N SER A 220 -7.58 4.90 -6.78
CA SER A 220 -7.97 3.75 -5.95
C SER A 220 -7.81 4.06 -4.46
N PHE A 221 -6.65 4.62 -4.10
CA PHE A 221 -6.37 5.02 -2.73
C PHE A 221 -7.36 6.07 -2.23
N ARG A 222 -7.59 7.14 -2.99
CA ARG A 222 -8.51 8.21 -2.59
C ARG A 222 -9.91 7.67 -2.34
N LYS A 223 -10.45 6.93 -3.31
CA LYS A 223 -11.82 6.42 -3.27
C LYS A 223 -12.07 5.42 -2.13
N PHE A 224 -11.15 4.46 -1.93
CA PHE A 224 -11.41 3.31 -1.05
C PHE A 224 -10.65 3.35 0.28
N VAL A 225 -9.64 4.20 0.40
CA VAL A 225 -8.83 4.31 1.62
C VAL A 225 -8.98 5.68 2.24
N TYR A 226 -8.71 6.76 1.51
CA TYR A 226 -8.77 8.10 2.07
C TYR A 226 -10.22 8.48 2.43
N ASP A 227 -11.13 8.40 1.47
CA ASP A 227 -12.52 8.82 1.66
C ASP A 227 -13.25 7.95 2.69
N GLU A 228 -12.99 6.64 2.73
CA GLU A 228 -13.66 5.73 3.67
C GLU A 228 -13.04 5.77 5.08
N VAL A 229 -11.70 5.79 5.19
CA VAL A 229 -11.01 5.57 6.47
C VAL A 229 -10.61 6.87 7.14
N VAL A 230 -10.22 7.87 6.35
CA VAL A 230 -9.70 9.17 6.81
C VAL A 230 -10.84 10.17 6.89
N GLU A 231 -11.53 10.42 5.79
CA GLU A 231 -12.66 11.37 5.77
C GLU A 231 -13.98 10.76 6.25
N GLY A 232 -14.23 9.48 5.99
CA GLY A 232 -15.50 8.83 6.28
C GLY A 232 -15.88 8.88 7.76
N LYS A 233 -14.87 8.90 8.63
CA LYS A 233 -15.04 9.13 10.07
C LYS A 233 -15.46 10.56 10.45
N ALA A 234 -15.17 11.54 9.62
CA ALA A 234 -15.59 12.92 9.84
C ALA A 234 -17.04 13.15 9.38
N LYS A 235 -17.55 12.33 8.45
CA LYS A 235 -18.91 12.44 7.89
C LYS A 235 -19.93 11.54 8.57
N GLN A 236 -19.51 10.48 9.27
CA GLN A 236 -20.42 9.73 10.13
C GLN A 236 -20.88 10.64 11.28
N ASN A 237 -22.19 10.81 11.41
CA ASN A 237 -22.79 11.53 12.54
C ASN A 237 -22.20 10.97 13.83
N GLN A 238 -21.73 11.84 14.73
CA GLN A 238 -21.11 11.38 15.99
C GLN A 238 -22.01 10.42 16.78
N ASP A 239 -23.34 10.53 16.59
CA ASP A 239 -24.35 9.66 17.19
C ASP A 239 -24.33 8.21 16.67
N GLU A 240 -23.67 7.92 15.55
CA GLU A 240 -23.57 6.57 14.96
C GLU A 240 -22.26 5.84 15.30
N VAL A 241 -21.30 6.50 15.97
CA VAL A 241 -20.01 5.87 16.27
C VAL A 241 -20.08 5.11 17.59
N MET A 242 -20.13 3.78 17.50
CA MET A 242 -20.13 2.90 18.67
C MET A 242 -18.71 2.43 19.03
N THR A 243 -18.36 2.43 20.31
CA THR A 243 -17.09 1.85 20.77
C THR A 243 -17.12 0.33 20.65
N LYS A 244 -15.94 -0.33 20.55
CA LYS A 244 -15.88 -1.80 20.52
C LYS A 244 -16.48 -2.45 21.78
N ALA A 245 -16.39 -1.79 22.94
CA ALA A 245 -16.97 -2.28 24.18
C ALA A 245 -18.51 -2.27 24.11
N GLU A 246 -19.11 -1.13 23.76
CA GLU A 246 -20.55 -0.98 23.55
C GLU A 246 -21.07 -1.90 22.45
N ALA A 247 -20.27 -2.14 21.41
CA ALA A 247 -20.63 -3.06 20.33
C ALA A 247 -20.70 -4.51 20.82
N ARG A 248 -19.76 -4.94 21.68
CA ARG A 248 -19.80 -6.28 22.29
C ARG A 248 -20.99 -6.40 23.23
N GLU A 249 -21.29 -5.36 24.00
CA GLU A 249 -22.47 -5.32 24.86
C GLU A 249 -23.76 -5.41 24.05
N THR A 250 -23.87 -4.62 22.98
CA THR A 250 -25.03 -4.61 22.08
C THR A 250 -25.26 -5.97 21.42
N LEU A 251 -24.20 -6.68 21.05
CA LEU A 251 -24.31 -8.04 20.51
C LEU A 251 -24.46 -9.13 21.59
N GLY A 252 -24.48 -8.77 22.88
CA GLY A 252 -24.59 -9.72 23.99
C GLY A 252 -23.37 -10.64 24.11
N LEU A 253 -22.19 -10.17 23.67
CA LEU A 253 -20.93 -10.92 23.71
C LEU A 253 -20.14 -10.67 25.01
N ILE A 254 -20.57 -9.71 25.82
CA ILE A 254 -20.06 -9.51 27.19
C ILE A 254 -20.96 -10.30 28.14
N ASN A 255 -20.49 -11.47 28.59
CA ASN A 255 -21.15 -12.20 29.66
C ASN A 255 -20.88 -11.48 30.99
N ASN A 256 -21.74 -10.54 31.39
CA ASN A 256 -21.70 -9.93 32.73
C ASN A 256 -22.05 -10.95 33.85
N ASN A 257 -22.39 -12.18 33.50
CA ASN A 257 -22.77 -13.23 34.45
C ASN A 257 -21.58 -14.08 34.89
N ILE A 258 -20.48 -13.45 35.33
CA ILE A 258 -19.35 -14.12 35.98
C ILE A 258 -19.71 -14.35 37.46
N ASN A 259 -20.71 -15.19 37.68
CA ASN A 259 -20.95 -15.81 38.98
C ASN A 259 -20.76 -17.32 38.78
N ASN A 260 -19.57 -17.82 39.11
CA ASN A 260 -19.25 -19.24 39.29
C ASN A 260 -19.31 -20.18 38.06
N THR A 261 -18.54 -19.92 37.00
CA THR A 261 -18.05 -21.07 36.21
C THR A 261 -16.62 -20.84 35.74
N THR A 262 -15.73 -21.57 36.39
CA THR A 262 -14.30 -21.73 36.16
C THR A 262 -14.02 -22.36 34.78
N THR A 263 -14.34 -21.63 33.72
CA THR A 263 -13.80 -21.93 32.39
C THR A 263 -12.83 -20.83 32.03
N THR A 264 -11.61 -21.04 32.50
CA THR A 264 -10.40 -20.30 32.16
C THR A 264 -10.17 -20.43 30.65
N THR A 265 -10.58 -19.44 29.85
CA THR A 265 -9.91 -19.14 28.57
C THR A 265 -10.30 -17.75 28.09
N ASN A 266 -9.31 -16.86 28.23
CA ASN A 266 -9.03 -15.67 27.44
C ASN A 266 -9.98 -14.48 27.63
N GLY A 267 -9.40 -13.34 27.97
CA GLY A 267 -10.11 -12.09 28.23
C GLY A 267 -10.87 -11.59 27.00
N ALA A 268 -11.49 -10.43 27.13
CA ALA A 268 -12.30 -9.75 26.10
C ALA A 268 -11.64 -9.53 24.72
N SER A 269 -10.42 -10.04 24.50
CA SER A 269 -9.66 -10.09 23.25
C SER A 269 -10.09 -11.20 22.29
N ASP A 270 -10.68 -12.31 22.75
CA ASP A 270 -10.75 -13.55 21.96
C ASP A 270 -12.15 -13.89 21.41
N ILE A 271 -13.01 -12.88 21.20
CA ILE A 271 -14.29 -13.12 20.54
C ILE A 271 -14.04 -13.45 19.06
N SER A 272 -14.42 -14.65 18.64
CA SER A 272 -14.25 -15.12 17.26
C SER A 272 -15.21 -14.43 16.28
N LYS A 273 -14.80 -14.31 15.01
CA LYS A 273 -15.68 -13.82 13.93
C LYS A 273 -16.97 -14.62 13.81
N SER A 274 -16.90 -15.93 14.05
CA SER A 274 -18.07 -16.81 14.04
C SER A 274 -19.08 -16.42 15.09
N GLU A 275 -18.64 -16.10 16.31
CA GLU A 275 -19.51 -15.67 17.41
C GLU A 275 -20.13 -14.30 17.11
N ILE A 276 -19.34 -13.34 16.62
CA ILE A 276 -19.85 -12.02 16.19
C ILE A 276 -20.95 -12.18 15.14
N LYS A 277 -20.71 -13.01 14.12
CA LYS A 277 -21.66 -13.26 13.04
C LYS A 277 -22.90 -14.03 13.52
N GLN A 278 -22.74 -14.97 14.43
CA GLN A 278 -23.84 -15.73 15.02
C GLN A 278 -24.74 -14.82 15.87
N ALA A 279 -24.15 -14.00 16.74
CA ALA A 279 -24.86 -13.04 17.57
C ALA A 279 -25.62 -12.00 16.71
N TYR A 280 -24.97 -11.44 15.69
CA TYR A 280 -25.60 -10.54 14.75
C TYR A 280 -26.79 -11.19 14.04
N ARG A 281 -26.62 -12.40 13.46
CA ARG A 281 -27.71 -13.11 12.78
C ARG A 281 -28.91 -13.35 13.69
N LYS A 282 -28.67 -13.74 14.95
CA LYS A 282 -29.72 -13.94 15.94
C LYS A 282 -30.47 -12.64 16.22
N LEU A 283 -29.76 -11.58 16.60
CA LEU A 283 -30.37 -10.29 16.95
C LEU A 283 -31.04 -9.61 15.74
N SER A 284 -30.44 -9.69 14.56
CA SER A 284 -31.04 -9.18 13.33
C SER A 284 -32.32 -9.91 12.97
N PHE A 285 -32.41 -11.23 13.22
CA PHE A 285 -33.64 -11.97 13.02
C PHE A 285 -34.71 -11.57 14.05
N ASP A 286 -34.33 -11.43 15.31
CA ASP A 286 -35.26 -11.11 16.40
C ASP A 286 -35.79 -9.67 16.33
N LEU A 287 -34.96 -8.72 15.90
CA LEU A 287 -35.27 -7.28 15.87
C LEU A 287 -35.60 -6.74 14.48
N HIS A 288 -35.76 -7.60 13.46
CA HIS A 288 -36.01 -7.13 12.10
C HIS A 288 -37.33 -6.33 12.01
N PRO A 289 -37.35 -5.13 11.39
CA PRO A 289 -38.55 -4.31 11.30
C PRO A 289 -39.73 -5.04 10.63
N ASP A 290 -39.47 -5.80 9.55
CA ASP A 290 -40.52 -6.57 8.86
C ASP A 290 -41.20 -7.67 9.70
N ARG A 291 -40.59 -8.09 10.81
CA ARG A 291 -41.15 -9.12 11.69
C ARG A 291 -41.93 -8.52 12.86
N PHE A 292 -41.82 -7.22 13.09
CA PHE A 292 -42.49 -6.55 14.18
C PHE A 292 -43.94 -6.24 13.80
N GLN A 293 -44.89 -6.78 14.57
CA GLN A 293 -46.31 -6.48 14.46
C GLN A 293 -46.73 -5.83 15.77
N GLY A 294 -46.44 -4.53 15.90
CA GLY A 294 -46.67 -3.75 17.11
C GLY A 294 -47.30 -2.39 16.83
N THR A 295 -47.38 -1.57 17.86
CA THR A 295 -47.77 -0.16 17.70
C THR A 295 -46.70 0.61 16.91
N PRO A 296 -47.04 1.76 16.29
CA PRO A 296 -46.06 2.56 15.55
C PRO A 296 -44.80 2.91 16.37
N GLU A 297 -44.96 3.17 17.67
CA GLU A 297 -43.88 3.47 18.60
C GLU A 297 -42.96 2.26 18.85
N GLU A 298 -43.55 1.06 18.99
CA GLU A 298 -42.77 -0.18 19.13
C GLU A 298 -42.00 -0.53 17.86
N CYS A 299 -42.58 -0.27 16.69
CA CYS A 299 -41.92 -0.46 15.40
C CYS A 299 -40.71 0.48 15.24
N GLU A 300 -40.84 1.74 15.63
CA GLU A 300 -39.74 2.70 15.64
C GLU A 300 -38.64 2.30 16.61
N ALA A 301 -39.00 1.89 17.83
CA ALA A 301 -38.03 1.40 18.82
C ALA A 301 -37.30 0.13 18.34
N ALA A 302 -37.99 -0.79 17.67
CA ALA A 302 -37.39 -1.98 17.08
C ALA A 302 -36.42 -1.63 15.94
N ALA A 303 -36.80 -0.71 15.05
CA ALA A 303 -35.94 -0.20 13.98
C ALA A 303 -34.67 0.46 14.53
N HIS A 304 -34.79 1.26 15.59
CA HIS A 304 -33.65 1.86 16.27
C HIS A 304 -32.71 0.81 16.88
N ARG A 305 -33.24 -0.21 17.55
CA ARG A 305 -32.45 -1.32 18.10
C ARG A 305 -31.77 -2.13 16.99
N PHE A 306 -32.44 -2.39 15.89
CA PHE A 306 -31.87 -3.06 14.74
C PHE A 306 -30.72 -2.26 14.12
N SER A 307 -30.89 -0.95 13.96
CA SER A 307 -29.81 -0.05 13.52
C SER A 307 -28.60 -0.14 14.45
N LYS A 308 -28.83 -0.10 15.77
CA LYS A 308 -27.78 -0.25 16.78
C LYS A 308 -27.05 -1.59 16.68
N VAL A 309 -27.75 -2.70 16.43
CA VAL A 309 -27.17 -4.04 16.20
C VAL A 309 -26.34 -4.09 14.92
N LYS A 310 -26.80 -3.42 13.85
CA LYS A 310 -26.06 -3.31 12.60
C LYS A 310 -24.74 -2.55 12.79
N ILE A 311 -24.79 -1.38 13.44
CA ILE A 311 -23.60 -0.60 13.80
C ILE A 311 -22.65 -1.42 14.67
N ALA A 312 -23.16 -2.13 15.68
CA ALA A 312 -22.33 -2.99 16.54
C ALA A 312 -21.60 -4.09 15.75
N TYR A 313 -22.30 -4.75 14.82
CA TYR A 313 -21.70 -5.75 13.95
C TYR A 313 -20.64 -5.14 13.04
N GLU A 314 -20.89 -3.98 12.43
CA GLU A 314 -19.92 -3.29 11.58
C GLU A 314 -18.69 -2.83 12.36
N THR A 315 -18.86 -2.28 13.57
CA THR A 315 -17.77 -1.90 14.48
C THR A 315 -16.90 -3.09 14.90
N LEU A 316 -17.52 -4.25 15.15
CA LEU A 316 -16.77 -5.46 15.52
C LEU A 316 -16.26 -6.25 14.33
N SER A 317 -16.82 -6.06 13.14
CA SER A 317 -16.34 -6.70 11.91
C SER A 317 -15.25 -5.87 11.25
N SER A 318 -15.27 -4.54 11.42
CA SER A 318 -14.25 -3.62 10.92
C SER A 318 -12.96 -3.78 11.73
N GLY A 319 -11.89 -4.17 11.04
CA GLY A 319 -10.56 -4.36 11.65
C GLY A 319 -10.31 -5.73 12.26
N VAL A 320 -11.25 -6.68 12.22
CA VAL A 320 -10.91 -8.08 12.51
C VAL A 320 -10.31 -8.67 11.25
N ARG A 321 -9.02 -8.96 11.30
CA ARG A 321 -8.27 -9.62 10.21
C ARG A 321 -9.00 -10.86 9.75
N GLY A 322 -9.08 -11.10 8.44
CA GLY A 322 -9.55 -12.38 7.90
C GLY A 322 -8.88 -13.53 8.65
N LEU A 323 -9.63 -14.57 9.02
CA LEU A 323 -9.01 -15.85 9.42
C LEU A 323 -8.06 -16.36 8.32
N ASP A 324 -8.26 -15.87 7.10
CA ASP A 324 -7.48 -16.15 5.89
C ASP A 324 -6.13 -15.40 5.84
N GLY A 325 -5.74 -14.67 6.89
CA GLY A 325 -4.46 -13.94 6.93
C GLY A 325 -4.41 -12.70 6.02
N ILE A 326 -5.55 -12.29 5.46
CA ILE A 326 -5.66 -11.11 4.59
C ILE A 326 -5.50 -9.84 5.43
N SER A 327 -4.71 -8.91 4.92
CA SER A 327 -4.46 -7.59 5.51
C SER A 327 -5.77 -6.80 5.64
N TRP A 328 -5.94 -6.04 6.74
CA TRP A 328 -7.11 -5.18 6.86
C TRP A 328 -7.08 -4.08 5.80
N TYR A 329 -5.92 -3.47 5.56
CA TYR A 329 -5.74 -2.51 4.48
C TYR A 329 -6.15 -3.08 3.12
N GLU A 330 -5.76 -4.32 2.81
CA GLU A 330 -6.12 -5.01 1.55
C GLU A 330 -7.63 -5.26 1.42
N SER A 331 -8.35 -5.39 2.55
CA SER A 331 -9.81 -5.60 2.54
C SER A 331 -10.64 -4.34 2.27
N LEU A 332 -10.04 -3.14 2.34
CA LEU A 332 -10.73 -1.87 2.09
C LEU A 332 -11.25 -1.80 0.64
N GLY A 333 -12.44 -1.23 0.45
CA GLY A 333 -13.13 -1.19 -0.86
C GLY A 333 -13.65 -2.54 -1.39
N GLY A 334 -13.41 -3.65 -0.67
CA GLY A 334 -13.91 -4.97 -1.03
C GLY A 334 -13.59 -5.38 -2.46
N ARG A 335 -14.59 -5.94 -3.17
CA ARG A 335 -14.41 -6.41 -4.58
C ARG A 335 -14.27 -5.27 -5.59
N ALA A 336 -14.66 -4.05 -5.22
CA ALA A 336 -14.59 -2.90 -6.13
C ALA A 336 -13.18 -2.33 -6.25
N ARG A 337 -12.31 -2.60 -5.27
CA ARG A 337 -10.92 -2.15 -5.27
C ARG A 337 -10.02 -3.18 -5.96
N THR A 338 -9.90 -3.03 -7.26
CA THR A 338 -9.02 -3.86 -8.10
C THR A 338 -7.61 -3.29 -8.28
N GLY A 339 -7.41 -2.02 -7.92
CA GLY A 339 -6.16 -1.30 -8.12
C GLY A 339 -5.05 -1.64 -7.12
N PHE A 340 -5.33 -2.42 -6.07
CA PHE A 340 -4.33 -2.77 -5.06
C PHE A 340 -3.53 -4.00 -5.46
N VAL A 341 -2.20 -3.88 -5.50
CA VAL A 341 -1.27 -4.98 -5.80
C VAL A 341 -0.27 -5.13 -4.65
N GLY A 342 -0.39 -6.25 -3.94
CA GLY A 342 0.53 -6.65 -2.87
C GLY A 342 1.49 -7.77 -3.29
N PRO A 343 2.35 -8.20 -2.35
CA PRO A 343 3.72 -7.71 -2.26
C PRO A 343 4.47 -7.69 -3.60
N ILE A 344 5.13 -6.57 -3.89
CA ILE A 344 5.96 -6.37 -5.08
C ILE A 344 7.30 -7.10 -4.92
N ASN A 345 7.68 -7.87 -5.94
CA ASN A 345 9.00 -8.49 -5.99
C ASN A 345 10.05 -7.44 -6.34
N LEU A 346 10.89 -7.06 -5.38
CA LEU A 346 11.94 -6.08 -5.62
C LEU A 346 13.04 -6.65 -6.50
N LEU A 347 13.51 -5.84 -7.45
CA LEU A 347 14.61 -6.16 -8.34
C LEU A 347 15.92 -5.53 -7.83
N PRO A 348 17.09 -6.05 -8.26
CA PRO A 348 18.36 -5.40 -7.97
C PRO A 348 18.36 -3.95 -8.46
N LEU A 349 18.87 -3.03 -7.63
CA LEU A 349 18.85 -1.58 -7.90
C LEU A 349 19.41 -1.22 -9.28
N ALA A 350 20.55 -1.81 -9.66
CA ALA A 350 21.18 -1.55 -10.94
C ALA A 350 20.29 -1.96 -12.13
N ALA A 351 19.64 -3.12 -12.04
CA ALA A 351 18.73 -3.60 -13.08
C ALA A 351 17.48 -2.73 -13.20
N ALA A 352 16.91 -2.29 -12.07
CA ALA A 352 15.76 -1.40 -12.04
C ALA A 352 16.09 -0.02 -12.66
N GLN A 353 17.22 0.57 -12.30
CA GLN A 353 17.66 1.86 -12.84
C GLN A 353 17.96 1.78 -14.34
N GLU A 354 18.67 0.74 -14.78
CA GLU A 354 18.95 0.51 -16.20
C GLU A 354 17.64 0.39 -17.00
N HIS A 355 16.66 -0.34 -16.48
CA HIS A 355 15.37 -0.49 -17.13
C HIS A 355 14.63 0.84 -17.26
N LEU A 356 14.56 1.65 -16.20
CA LEU A 356 13.94 2.97 -16.25
C LEU A 356 14.62 3.87 -17.30
N SER A 357 15.96 3.91 -17.30
CA SER A 357 16.73 4.71 -18.27
C SER A 357 16.51 4.25 -19.72
N ARG A 358 16.50 2.93 -19.97
CA ARG A 358 16.29 2.37 -21.31
C ARG A 358 14.94 2.78 -21.90
N HIS A 359 13.91 2.82 -21.06
CA HIS A 359 12.55 3.16 -21.46
C HIS A 359 12.22 4.65 -21.28
N LYS A 360 13.24 5.50 -21.03
CA LYS A 360 13.09 6.95 -20.81
C LYS A 360 12.05 7.28 -19.74
N ALA A 361 11.97 6.45 -18.70
CA ALA A 361 11.06 6.64 -17.59
C ALA A 361 11.77 7.23 -16.39
N GLU A 362 11.06 8.10 -15.69
CA GLU A 362 11.55 8.82 -14.53
C GLU A 362 10.51 8.75 -13.42
N GLY A 363 10.95 8.37 -12.23
CA GLY A 363 10.12 8.41 -11.03
C GLY A 363 10.52 9.54 -10.08
N ALA A 364 9.59 9.90 -9.20
CA ALA A 364 9.86 10.59 -7.95
C ALA A 364 8.89 10.09 -6.88
N ILE A 365 9.28 10.20 -5.61
CA ILE A 365 8.39 9.85 -4.49
C ILE A 365 8.23 11.06 -3.57
N CYS A 366 7.17 11.07 -2.77
CA CYS A 366 6.94 12.04 -1.71
C CYS A 366 6.36 11.28 -0.51
N GLY A 367 6.87 11.54 0.69
CA GLY A 367 6.31 10.95 1.91
C GLY A 367 4.89 11.45 2.15
N LEU A 368 3.99 10.56 2.59
CA LEU A 368 2.65 10.99 3.04
C LEU A 368 2.72 11.69 4.40
N ASP A 369 1.65 12.41 4.75
CA ASP A 369 1.52 13.07 6.05
C ASP A 369 1.81 12.06 7.20
N PRO A 370 2.80 12.33 8.08
CA PRO A 370 3.10 11.46 9.22
C PRO A 370 1.89 11.16 10.11
N VAL A 371 0.94 12.09 10.26
CA VAL A 371 -0.29 11.86 11.04
C VAL A 371 -1.14 10.77 10.39
N LEU A 372 -1.26 10.80 9.06
CA LEU A 372 -1.94 9.77 8.29
C LEU A 372 -1.23 8.42 8.46
N VAL A 373 0.08 8.35 8.22
CA VAL A 373 0.88 7.11 8.35
C VAL A 373 0.73 6.52 9.76
N GLN A 374 0.90 7.35 10.80
CA GLN A 374 0.80 6.95 12.19
C GLN A 374 -0.62 6.48 12.56
N SER A 375 -1.68 7.02 11.94
CA SER A 375 -3.05 6.56 12.18
C SER A 375 -3.28 5.11 11.74
N PHE A 376 -2.65 4.68 10.64
CA PHE A 376 -2.70 3.30 10.15
C PHE A 376 -1.89 2.37 11.08
N VAL A 377 -0.69 2.80 11.49
CA VAL A 377 0.13 2.07 12.47
C VAL A 377 -0.59 1.92 13.82
N ALA A 378 -1.22 2.97 14.32
CA ALA A 378 -1.94 2.94 15.59
C ALA A 378 -3.13 1.98 15.55
N ARG A 379 -3.80 1.82 14.40
CA ARG A 379 -4.87 0.82 14.23
C ARG A 379 -4.33 -0.59 14.35
N HIS A 380 -3.18 -0.86 13.75
CA HIS A 380 -2.50 -2.15 13.88
C HIS A 380 -2.20 -2.47 15.35
N LEU A 381 -1.56 -1.54 16.07
CA LEU A 381 -1.16 -1.73 17.46
C LEU A 381 -2.33 -1.84 18.45
N ARG A 382 -3.55 -1.46 18.05
CA ARG A 382 -4.78 -1.67 18.85
C ARG A 382 -5.47 -3.00 18.58
N SER A 383 -5.05 -3.71 17.53
CA SER A 383 -5.62 -5.00 17.13
C SER A 383 -4.87 -6.19 17.73
N GLU A 384 -3.64 -5.97 18.19
CA GLU A 384 -2.88 -6.85 19.08
C GLU A 384 -3.28 -6.58 20.53
#